data_AF-A0A940D5N4-F1
#
_entry.id   AF-A0A940D5N4-F1
#
_cell.length_a   1.000
_cell.length_b   1.000
_cell.length_c   1.000
_cell.angle_alpha   90.00
_cell.angle_beta   90.00
_cell.angle_gamma   90.00
#
_symmetry.space_group_name_H-M   'P 1'
#
loop_
_entity.id
_entity.type
_entity.pdbx_description
1 polymer ?
#
loop_
_entity_poly.entity_id
_entity_poly.type
_entity_poly.pdbx_seq_one_letter_code
_entity_poly.pdbx_strand_id
1 'polypeptide(L)'
;MFIKQLRVKRGISQEELAQRLGISRSTLSRIETGKVKLTDFFLADAIAAFFEMPVEELFPEFLLERKSPPTDYRKRRASLWSYSFTRE
;
A
#
# COMPACT_ATOMS: atom_id res chain seq x y z
N MET A 1 -7.64 -4.55 4.24
CA MET A 1 -8.02 -5.72 3.43
C MET A 1 -7.00 -6.00 2.32
N PHE A 2 -6.53 -4.96 1.60
CA PHE A 2 -5.48 -5.07 0.59
C PHE A 2 -4.08 -5.41 1.16
N ILE A 3 -3.64 -4.71 2.22
CA ILE A 3 -2.38 -5.00 2.93
C ILE A 3 -2.30 -6.46 3.41
N LYS A 4 -3.40 -6.99 3.96
CA LYS A 4 -3.51 -8.40 4.38
C LYS A 4 -3.25 -9.36 3.21
N GLN A 5 -3.79 -9.07 2.03
CA GLN A 5 -3.59 -9.92 0.85
C GLN A 5 -2.14 -9.89 0.39
N LEU A 6 -1.51 -8.72 0.33
CA LEU A 6 -0.10 -8.59 -0.02
C LEU A 6 0.80 -9.34 0.98
N ARG A 7 0.50 -9.20 2.28
CA ARG A 7 1.19 -9.93 3.33
C ARG A 7 1.09 -11.44 3.16
N VAL A 8 -0.12 -11.96 2.95
CA VAL A 8 -0.37 -13.41 2.76
C VAL A 8 0.29 -13.91 1.48
N LYS A 9 0.27 -13.15 0.38
CA LYS A 9 0.99 -13.49 -0.86
C LYS A 9 2.49 -13.61 -0.67
N ARG A 10 3.08 -12.83 0.24
CA ARG A 10 4.49 -12.92 0.62
C ARG A 10 4.78 -14.00 1.68
N GLY A 11 3.76 -14.73 2.16
CA GLY A 11 3.92 -15.84 3.10
C GLY A 11 4.30 -15.45 4.52
N ILE A 12 4.21 -14.17 4.90
CA ILE A 12 4.65 -13.68 6.22
C ILE A 12 3.48 -13.51 7.19
N SER A 13 3.77 -13.67 8.49
CA SER A 13 2.78 -13.49 9.56
C SER A 13 2.51 -12.00 9.86
N GLN A 14 1.41 -11.71 10.57
CA GLN A 14 1.17 -10.35 11.08
C GLN A 14 2.27 -9.89 12.04
N GLU A 15 2.77 -10.81 12.87
CA GLU A 15 3.83 -10.51 13.83
C GLU A 15 5.11 -10.09 13.09
N GLU A 16 5.50 -10.84 12.07
CA GLU A 16 6.70 -10.55 11.29
C GLU A 16 6.59 -9.21 10.54
N LEU A 17 5.46 -8.93 9.90
CA LEU A 17 5.27 -7.64 9.24
C LEU A 17 5.28 -6.49 10.26
N ALA A 18 4.66 -6.66 11.41
CA ALA A 18 4.63 -5.63 12.46
C ALA A 18 6.04 -5.34 12.98
N GLN A 19 6.86 -6.36 13.21
CA GLN A 19 8.27 -6.22 13.61
C GLN A 19 9.08 -5.48 12.56
N ARG A 20 8.94 -5.82 11.27
CA ARG A 20 9.65 -5.13 10.17
C ARG A 20 9.25 -3.66 10.04
N LEU A 21 8.01 -3.32 10.39
CA LEU A 21 7.49 -1.96 10.37
C LEU A 21 7.71 -1.20 11.69
N GLY A 22 8.26 -1.85 12.72
CA GLY A 22 8.45 -1.23 14.04
C GLY A 22 7.15 -0.87 14.76
N ILE A 23 6.05 -1.57 14.49
CA ILE A 23 4.74 -1.35 15.12
C ILE A 23 4.28 -2.58 15.89
N SER A 24 3.27 -2.41 16.75
CA SER A 24 2.64 -3.55 17.41
C SER A 24 1.81 -4.38 16.42
N ARG A 25 1.71 -5.70 16.66
CA ARG A 25 0.81 -6.58 15.91
C ARG A 25 -0.65 -6.11 15.97
N SER A 26 -1.10 -5.54 17.09
CA SER A 26 -2.47 -5.04 17.24
C SER A 26 -2.70 -3.81 16.35
N THR A 27 -1.71 -2.91 16.24
CA THR A 27 -1.71 -1.80 15.26
C THR A 27 -1.86 -2.35 13.85
N LEU A 28 -1.03 -3.32 13.45
CA LEU A 28 -1.13 -3.92 12.12
C LEU A 28 -2.51 -4.55 11.88
N SER A 29 -3.08 -5.26 12.87
CA SER A 29 -4.41 -5.84 12.76
C SER A 29 -5.50 -4.78 12.52
N ARG A 30 -5.41 -3.62 13.19
CA ARG A 30 -6.35 -2.51 12.99
C ARG A 30 -6.23 -1.90 11.59
N ILE A 31 -5.00 -1.80 11.07
CA ILE A 31 -4.72 -1.36 9.69
C ILE A 31 -5.31 -2.36 8.69
N GLU A 32 -5.03 -3.65 8.85
CA GLU A 32 -5.50 -4.70 7.94
C GLU A 32 -7.03 -4.82 7.90
N THR A 33 -7.70 -4.50 9.00
CA THR A 33 -9.17 -4.51 9.11
C THR A 33 -9.82 -3.20 8.70
N GLY A 34 -9.05 -2.14 8.42
CA GLY A 34 -9.59 -0.81 8.11
C GLY A 34 -10.26 -0.11 9.30
N LYS A 35 -10.06 -0.62 10.52
CA LYS A 35 -10.61 -0.04 11.76
C LYS A 35 -9.90 1.25 12.19
N VAL A 36 -8.80 1.60 11.52
CA VAL A 36 -8.06 2.84 11.70
C VAL A 36 -7.75 3.40 10.32
N LYS A 37 -8.05 4.68 10.12
CA LYS A 37 -7.48 5.44 9.02
C LYS A 37 -6.05 5.78 9.37
N LEU A 38 -5.12 5.48 8.45
CA LEU A 38 -3.72 5.81 8.66
C LEU A 38 -3.53 7.31 8.39
N THR A 39 -3.25 8.08 9.43
CA THR A 39 -2.94 9.52 9.31
C THR A 39 -1.45 9.79 9.37
N ASP A 40 -0.66 8.81 9.80
CA ASP A 40 0.80 8.89 9.84
C ASP A 40 1.37 8.54 8.47
N PHE A 41 1.88 9.57 7.77
CA PHE A 41 2.49 9.40 6.46
C PHE A 41 3.76 8.55 6.52
N PHE A 42 4.58 8.64 7.57
CA PHE A 42 5.82 7.86 7.65
C PHE A 42 5.53 6.37 7.75
N LEU A 43 4.51 5.99 8.52
CA LEU A 43 4.07 4.60 8.57
C LEU A 43 3.48 4.14 7.23
N ALA A 44 2.70 5.00 6.56
CA ALA A 44 2.17 4.70 5.23
C ALA A 44 3.29 4.47 4.22
N ASP A 45 4.29 5.34 4.22
CA ASP A 45 5.46 5.28 3.36
C ASP A 45 6.33 4.05 3.66
N ALA A 46 6.53 3.70 4.94
CA ALA A 46 7.23 2.48 5.32
C ALA A 46 6.51 1.21 4.84
N ILE A 47 5.17 1.18 4.94
CA ILE A 47 4.36 0.07 4.42
C ILE A 47 4.47 0.00 2.89
N ALA A 48 4.41 1.15 2.21
CA ALA A 48 4.55 1.27 0.77
C ALA A 48 5.93 0.78 0.29
N ALA A 49 7.00 1.25 0.92
CA ALA A 49 8.37 0.83 0.68
C ALA A 49 8.54 -0.67 0.92
N PHE A 50 7.97 -1.21 2.01
CA PHE A 50 8.02 -2.65 2.27
C PHE A 50 7.43 -3.45 1.11
N PHE A 51 6.28 -3.04 0.57
CA PHE A 51 5.63 -3.73 -0.55
C PHE A 51 6.15 -3.34 -1.93
N GLU A 52 7.11 -2.40 -2.02
CA GLU A 52 7.63 -1.84 -3.28
C GLU A 52 6.52 -1.24 -4.15
N MET A 53 5.56 -0.58 -3.51
CA MET A 53 4.42 0.06 -4.16
C MET A 53 4.37 1.53 -3.81
N PRO A 54 3.78 2.39 -4.65
CA PRO A 54 3.47 3.75 -4.26
C PRO A 54 2.52 3.77 -3.07
N VAL A 55 2.74 4.71 -2.15
CA VAL A 55 1.88 4.89 -0.98
C VAL A 55 0.43 5.14 -1.38
N GLU A 56 0.20 5.81 -2.50
CA GLU A 56 -1.13 6.11 -3.04
C GLU A 56 -1.87 4.88 -3.58
N GLU A 57 -1.15 3.83 -4.00
CA GLU A 57 -1.77 2.57 -4.40
C GLU A 57 -2.24 1.76 -3.20
N LEU A 58 -1.56 1.91 -2.05
CA LEU A 58 -1.93 1.25 -0.81
C LEU A 58 -2.95 2.05 0.01
N PHE A 59 -2.84 3.37 -0.03
CA PHE A 59 -3.58 4.34 0.78
C PHE A 59 -4.03 5.54 -0.10
N PRO A 60 -5.13 5.37 -0.86
CA PRO A 60 -5.62 6.39 -1.80
C PRO A 60 -5.98 7.74 -1.15
N GLU A 61 -6.23 7.78 0.16
CA GLU A 61 -6.49 9.01 0.91
C GLU A 61 -5.32 10.01 0.82
N PHE A 62 -4.08 9.55 0.69
CA PHE A 62 -2.94 10.45 0.51
C PHE A 62 -2.91 11.13 -0.88
N LEU A 63 -3.72 10.68 -1.85
CA LEU A 63 -3.90 11.41 -3.11
C LEU A 63 -4.70 12.71 -2.93
N LEU A 64 -5.56 12.78 -1.92
CA LEU A 64 -6.53 13.88 -1.78
C LEU A 64 -5.91 15.12 -1.10
N GLU A 65 -4.76 15.01 -0.44
CA GLU A 65 -4.15 16.10 0.32
C GLU A 65 -2.73 16.52 -0.15
N ARG A 66 -2.16 15.92 -1.20
CA ARG A 66 -0.82 16.32 -1.70
C ARG A 66 -0.86 17.69 -2.40
N LYS A 67 -0.30 18.72 -1.75
CA LYS A 67 0.04 20.02 -2.37
C LYS A 67 1.42 19.97 -3.06
N SER A 68 1.44 19.42 -4.29
CA SER A 68 2.46 19.55 -5.35
C SER A 68 3.82 18.80 -5.26
N PRO A 69 4.46 18.45 -6.42
CA PRO A 69 3.88 18.26 -7.75
C PRO A 69 3.63 16.76 -8.07
N PRO A 70 2.64 16.44 -8.92
CA PRO A 70 2.37 15.09 -9.36
C PRO A 70 3.30 14.72 -10.52
N THR A 71 4.29 13.86 -10.29
CA THR A 71 4.81 13.03 -11.38
C THR A 71 3.66 12.16 -11.87
N ASP A 72 3.33 12.28 -13.15
CA ASP A 72 2.20 11.63 -13.84
C ASP A 72 2.28 10.09 -13.73
N TYR A 73 1.78 9.55 -12.61
CA TYR A 73 1.70 8.12 -12.35
C TYR A 73 0.61 7.46 -13.24
N ARG A 74 -0.38 8.25 -13.67
CA ARG A 74 -1.53 7.79 -14.47
C ARG A 74 -1.12 7.29 -15.86
N LYS A 75 -0.07 7.85 -16.48
CA LYS A 75 0.37 7.41 -17.82
C LYS A 75 0.90 5.98 -17.89
N ARG A 76 1.50 5.41 -16.82
CA ARG A 76 2.04 4.03 -16.88
C ARG A 76 1.00 2.93 -16.84
N ARG A 77 -0.14 3.13 -16.17
CA ARG A 77 -1.17 2.08 -16.05
C ARG A 77 -2.08 1.99 -17.27
N ALA A 78 -2.31 3.10 -17.97
CA ALA A 78 -3.07 3.11 -19.22
C ALA A 78 -2.39 2.26 -20.31
N SER A 79 -1.05 2.21 -20.36
CA SER A 79 -0.29 1.37 -21.29
C SER A 79 -0.14 -0.09 -20.87
N LEU A 80 -0.19 -0.40 -19.57
CA LEU A 80 0.01 -1.77 -19.05
C LEU A 80 -1.30 -2.59 -19.00
N TRP A 81 -2.44 -1.93 -18.73
CA TRP A 81 -3.76 -2.61 -18.76
C TRP A 81 -4.27 -2.84 -20.19
N SER A 82 -3.87 -2.01 -21.15
CA SER A 82 -4.17 -2.20 -22.58
C SER A 82 -3.37 -3.34 -23.20
N TYR A 83 -2.16 -3.64 -22.70
CA TYR A 83 -1.32 -4.75 -23.19
C TYR A 83 -1.66 -6.12 -22.57
N SER A 84 -2.30 -6.16 -21.39
CA SER A 84 -2.56 -7.41 -20.65
C SER A 84 -3.93 -8.03 -20.91
N PHE A 85 -4.72 -7.49 -21.84
CA PHE A 85 -6.04 -8.03 -22.22
C PHE A 85 -6.19 -8.29 -23.73
N THR A 86 -5.08 -8.26 -24.48
CA THR A 86 -5.06 -8.64 -25.90
C THR A 86 -3.88 -9.56 -26.19
N ARG A 87 -3.94 -10.78 -25.65
CA ARG A 87 -3.31 -11.95 -26.29
C ARG A 87 -4.20 -13.17 -26.05
N GLU A 88 -4.86 -13.53 -27.16
CA GLU A 88 -5.50 -14.80 -27.54
C GLU A 88 -6.53 -15.44 -26.60
#